data_AF-A8C1M7-F1
#
_entry.id   AF-A8C1M7-F1
#
_cell.length_a   1.000
_cell.length_b   1.000
_cell.length_c   1.000
_cell.angle_alpha   90.00
_cell.angle_beta   90.00
_cell.angle_gamma   90.00
#
_symmetry.space_group_name_H-M   'P 1'
#
loop_
_entity.id
_entity.type
_entity.pdbx_description
1 polymer ?
#
loop_
_entity_poly.entity_id
_entity_poly.type
_entity_poly.pdbx_seq_one_letter_code
_entity_poly.pdbx_strand_id
1 'polypeptide(L)' 'MPVAGSELPRPPLQPASQERDAEPRPPHGELQYLGQIEHILRCGVRKDDGTGTGTLSVYGMQARYSLR' A
#
# COMPACT_ATOMS: atom_id res chain seq x y z
N MET A 1 42.22 -16.11 39.40
CA MET A 1 40.78 -16.46 39.39
C MET A 1 40.05 -15.52 38.45
N PRO A 2 39.58 -15.95 37.26
CA PRO A 2 38.58 -15.20 36.50
C PRO A 2 37.18 -15.82 36.66
N VAL A 3 36.17 -14.97 36.86
CA VAL A 3 34.75 -15.34 36.91
C VAL A 3 34.27 -15.66 35.50
N ALA A 4 33.75 -16.88 35.30
CA ALA A 4 33.12 -17.31 34.07
C ALA A 4 31.76 -16.61 33.92
N GLY A 5 31.70 -15.61 33.03
CA GLY A 5 30.44 -15.06 32.55
C GLY A 5 29.76 -16.09 31.65
N SER A 6 28.62 -16.60 32.08
CA SER A 6 27.75 -17.48 31.27
C SER A 6 27.17 -16.69 30.10
N GLU A 7 27.82 -16.73 28.94
CA GLU A 7 27.21 -16.33 27.68
C GLU A 7 26.40 -17.50 27.13
N LEU A 8 25.08 -17.44 27.30
CA LEU A 8 24.15 -18.32 26.58
C LEU A 8 24.30 -18.04 25.07
N PRO A 9 24.49 -19.07 24.21
CA PRO A 9 24.54 -18.85 22.78
C PRO A 9 23.18 -18.34 22.30
N ARG A 10 23.15 -17.13 21.72
CA ARG A 10 21.98 -16.62 21.03
C ARG A 10 21.61 -17.61 19.92
N PRO A 11 20.36 -18.11 19.85
CA PRO A 11 19.96 -18.93 18.72
C PRO A 11 20.08 -18.09 17.44
N PRO A 12 20.44 -18.72 16.30
CA PRO A 12 20.46 -18.00 15.03
C PRO A 12 19.06 -17.44 14.76
N LEU A 13 18.98 -16.12 14.56
CA LEU A 13 17.82 -15.46 14.01
C LEU A 13 17.58 -16.09 12.64
N GLN A 14 16.60 -16.98 12.56
CA GLN A 14 16.15 -17.53 11.30
C GLN A 14 15.71 -16.34 10.42
N PRO A 15 16.28 -16.15 9.22
CA PRO A 15 15.74 -15.16 8.30
C PRO A 15 14.29 -15.52 8.04
N ALA A 16 13.41 -14.53 8.18
CA ALA A 16 11.97 -14.69 8.13
C ALA A 16 11.55 -15.66 7.02
N SER A 17 10.89 -16.72 7.46
CA SER A 17 10.35 -17.79 6.66
C SER A 17 9.71 -17.30 5.36
N GLN A 18 10.21 -17.89 4.28
CA GLN A 18 9.53 -18.15 3.02
C GLN A 18 9.31 -16.94 2.09
N GLU A 19 10.20 -16.84 1.11
CA GLU A 19 9.79 -16.64 -0.29
C GLU A 19 8.79 -17.76 -0.64
N ARG A 20 7.53 -17.60 -0.23
CA ARG A 20 6.44 -18.42 -0.78
C ARG A 20 6.23 -17.89 -2.18
N ASP A 21 6.35 -18.78 -3.16
CA ASP A 21 6.04 -18.57 -4.56
C ASP A 21 4.97 -17.49 -4.73
N ALA A 22 5.39 -16.35 -5.29
CA ALA A 22 4.52 -15.23 -5.58
C ALA A 22 3.64 -15.59 -6.78
N GLU A 23 2.69 -16.50 -6.58
CA GLU A 23 1.49 -16.57 -7.39
C GLU A 23 0.96 -15.14 -7.51
N PRO A 24 0.77 -14.61 -8.74
CA PRO A 24 0.33 -13.24 -8.94
C PRO A 24 -1.06 -13.13 -8.34
N ARG A 25 -1.11 -12.67 -7.09
CA ARG A 25 -2.36 -12.39 -6.40
C ARG A 25 -3.10 -11.39 -7.28
N PRO A 26 -4.38 -11.65 -7.62
CA PRO A 26 -5.12 -10.72 -8.47
C PRO A 26 -5.01 -9.32 -7.86
N PRO A 27 -4.72 -8.30 -8.69
CA PRO A 27 -4.41 -6.97 -8.19
C PRO A 27 -5.53 -6.50 -7.25
N HIS A 28 -5.14 -6.10 -6.05
CA HIS A 28 -6.08 -5.63 -5.04
C HIS A 28 -6.90 -4.48 -5.60
N GLY A 29 -8.22 -4.49 -5.38
CA GLY A 29 -9.12 -3.45 -5.87
C GLY A 29 -8.69 -2.04 -5.43
N GLU A 30 -8.04 -1.92 -4.28
CA GLU A 30 -7.45 -0.69 -3.76
C GLU A 30 -6.47 -0.02 -4.74
N LEU A 31 -5.67 -0.79 -5.49
CA LEU A 31 -4.72 -0.23 -6.45
C LEU A 31 -5.44 0.53 -7.58
N GLN A 32 -6.67 0.12 -7.93
CA GLN A 32 -7.48 0.88 -8.88
C GLN A 32 -7.86 2.25 -8.29
N TYR A 33 -8.33 2.28 -7.04
CA TYR A 33 -8.67 3.55 -6.36
C TYR A 33 -7.46 4.48 -6.26
N LEU A 34 -6.30 3.97 -5.83
CA LEU A 34 -5.09 4.78 -5.70
C LEU A 34 -4.62 5.35 -7.05
N GLY A 35 -4.67 4.54 -8.12
CA GLY A 35 -4.37 5.01 -9.47
C GLY A 35 -5.35 6.10 -9.95
N GLN A 36 -6.62 6.03 -9.52
CA GLN A 36 -7.61 7.07 -9.82
C GLN A 36 -7.31 8.38 -9.11
N ILE A 37 -6.95 8.32 -7.83
CA ILE A 37 -6.51 9.50 -7.08
C ILE A 37 -5.27 10.11 -7.72
N GLU A 38 -4.27 9.31 -8.07
CA GLU A 38 -3.07 9.77 -8.78
C GLU A 38 -3.43 10.48 -10.10
N HIS A 39 -4.36 9.91 -10.87
CA HIS A 39 -4.81 10.52 -12.12
C HIS A 39 -5.54 11.86 -11.88
N ILE A 40 -6.40 11.95 -10.87
CA ILE A 40 -7.06 13.21 -10.51
C ILE A 40 -6.03 14.26 -10.11
N LEU A 41 -5.04 13.90 -9.30
CA LEU A 41 -3.97 14.81 -8.87
C LEU A 41 -3.13 15.33 -10.04
N ARG A 42 -2.89 14.52 -11.07
CA ARG A 42 -2.08 14.89 -12.23
C ARG A 42 -2.84 15.62 -13.33
N CYS A 43 -4.07 15.17 -13.63
CA CYS A 43 -4.82 15.57 -14.83
C CYS A 43 -6.16 16.23 -14.50
N GLY A 44 -6.53 16.34 -13.23
CA GLY A 44 -7.78 16.94 -12.82
C GLY A 44 -7.85 18.44 -13.11
N VAL A 45 -9.08 18.93 -13.28
CA VAL A 45 -9.38 20.35 -13.45
C VAL A 45 -9.85 20.90 -12.11
N ARG A 46 -9.24 22.03 -11.71
CA ARG A 46 -9.63 22.76 -10.50
C ARG A 46 -10.96 23.46 -10.75
N LYS A 47 -11.90 23.28 -9.83
CA LYS A 47 -13.22 23.91 -9.84
C LYS A 47 -13.52 24.45 -8.46
N ASP A 48 -14.24 25.57 -8.41
CA ASP A 48 -14.85 26.01 -7.16
C ASP A 48 -16.04 25.11 -6.84
N ASP A 49 -16.19 24.79 -5.56
CA ASP A 49 -17.28 23.97 -5.05
C ASP A 49 -18.17 24.80 -4.12
N GLY A 50 -19.35 24.28 -3.79
CA GLY A 50 -20.33 25.00 -2.95
C GLY A 50 -19.84 25.30 -1.53
N THR A 51 -18.74 24.70 -1.09
CA THR A 51 -18.13 24.94 0.23
C THR A 51 -17.09 26.06 0.22
N GLY A 52 -16.60 26.48 -0.95
CA GLY A 52 -15.55 27.49 -1.10
C GLY A 52 -14.12 26.96 -0.89
N THR A 53 -13.94 25.64 -0.73
CA THR A 53 -12.61 25.00 -0.64
C THR A 53 -12.00 24.77 -2.03
N GLY A 54 -12.87 24.53 -3.00
CA GLY A 54 -12.53 24.06 -4.33
C GLY A 54 -12.23 22.56 -4.36
N THR A 55 -12.30 22.00 -5.57
CA THR A 55 -12.10 20.57 -5.84
C THR A 55 -11.26 20.37 -7.09
N LEU A 56 -10.43 19.33 -7.09
CA LEU A 56 -9.77 18.81 -8.28
C LEU A 56 -10.58 17.62 -8.80
N SER A 57 -11.02 17.67 -10.07
CA SER A 57 -11.96 16.67 -10.60
C SER A 57 -11.63 16.24 -12.03
N VAL A 58 -11.93 14.98 -12.35
CA VAL A 58 -11.91 14.41 -13.70
C VAL A 58 -13.31 13.88 -14.01
N TYR A 59 -13.80 14.10 -15.22
CA TYR A 59 -15.12 13.60 -15.63
C TYR A 59 -14.99 12.18 -16.21
N GLY A 60 -15.92 11.29 -15.87
CA GLY A 60 -16.06 9.98 -16.52
C GLY A 60 -15.09 8.88 -16.04
N MET A 61 -14.83 8.78 -14.74
CA MET A 61 -14.00 7.72 -14.16
C MET A 61 -14.84 6.52 -13.70
N GLN A 62 -14.30 5.29 -13.81
CA GLN A 62 -14.99 4.05 -13.42
C GLN A 62 -14.04 3.06 -12.73
N ALA A 63 -14.55 2.27 -11.78
CA ALA A 63 -13.83 1.22 -11.06
C ALA A 63 -14.71 -0.04 -10.94
N ARG A 64 -14.11 -1.23 -10.82
CA ARG A 64 -14.82 -2.48 -10.55
C ARG A 64 -14.15 -3.23 -9.40
N TYR A 65 -14.94 -3.61 -8.41
CA TYR A 65 -14.47 -4.30 -7.20
C TYR A 65 -15.11 -5.68 -7.08
N SER A 66 -14.31 -6.68 -6.71
CA SER A 66 -14.83 -7.99 -6.32
C SER A 66 -15.41 -7.90 -4.90
N LEU A 67 -16.62 -8.41 -4.70
CA LEU A 67 -17.28 -8.51 -3.39
C LEU A 67 -17.34 -9.96 -2.87
N ARG A 68 -16.68 -10.88 -3.58
CA ARG A 68 -16.64 -12.30 -3.26
C ARG A 68 -15.71 -12.60 -2.11
#